data_AF-A0A2S2Q7B9-F1
#
_entry.id   AF-A0A2S2Q7B9-F1
#
_cell.length_a   1.000
_cell.length_b   1.000
_cell.length_c   1.000
_cell.angle_alpha   90.00
_cell.angle_beta   90.00
_cell.angle_gamma   90.00
#
_symmetry.space_group_name_H-M   'P 1'
#
loop_
_entity.id
_entity.type
_entity.pdbx_description
1 polymer ?
#
loop_
_entity_poly.entity_id
_entity_poly.type
_entity_poly.pdbx_seq_one_letter_code
_entity_poly.pdbx_strand_id
1 'polypeptide(L)'
;MVAHVETTGYCGRGSRSCGRWPAAAVLVALSLHLMLLLLLPPGHLAVKRKHHWKTDVIKNHLKNHKSLEGMVRLVDGESEHEGNVEILHLGKWGAICDDEWDVRDGQVICRQLGFDGTSSVTHNSHFGQAARKYWMDNIRCGGHELEISECRFDSWGENDCDPSEAAGVICSSPEVKKPKNTFAINQSDVAVAKKTKKHKIKDTSGPNIELRLAGGRTPEEGRVEVKTNDGWGVICGDGFGILEAMVVCRSVGMGHAAAAFQTDRFGGLDMPVVLSAIECKYGNETSLANCFHQHKVVCSSRKETVAAVVCVRDMADLAVNADELVRSAYLEDRQMYFLQCAMEENCLASSAYQLRQSETDWHLLTRRLLRFTAKITNVGTAPFRPAIPKHLWQFHQCHMHYHSMEVFATFDVLDGGGMKVAEGHKASFCLEDNQCTGGAVPGFACANYGDQGITVNCSDIYRHNIDCQWVDITDLNPGLYTFKVSVNPEFKIPEITYNNNAAVCSMFYSETFVKIHDCVVQNP
;
A
#
# COMPACT_ATOMS: atom_id res chain seq x y z
N MET A 1 0.77 -2.29 -59.33
CA MET A 1 0.88 -1.40 -60.50
C MET A 1 0.62 0.02 -60.04
N VAL A 2 1.45 0.92 -60.57
CA VAL A 2 1.64 2.34 -60.23
C VAL A 2 0.49 3.20 -60.76
N ALA A 3 0.13 4.24 -60.01
CA ALA A 3 -0.24 5.59 -60.49
C ALA A 3 -0.55 6.47 -59.27
N HIS A 4 0.40 7.21 -58.72
CA HIS A 4 0.73 8.61 -59.06
C HIS A 4 -0.49 9.55 -59.14
N VAL A 5 -0.64 10.31 -58.04
CA VAL A 5 -1.53 11.46 -57.88
C VAL A 5 -0.87 12.69 -58.49
N GLU A 6 -1.67 13.41 -59.27
CA GLU A 6 -1.40 14.67 -59.95
C GLU A 6 -1.19 15.83 -58.96
N THR A 7 -0.23 16.71 -59.27
CA THR A 7 -0.17 18.07 -58.72
C THR A 7 -0.63 19.06 -59.79
N THR A 8 -1.89 19.47 -59.71
CA THR A 8 -2.41 20.60 -60.49
C THR A 8 -1.85 21.91 -59.96
N GLY A 9 -1.14 22.64 -60.82
CA GLY A 9 -0.77 24.04 -60.60
C GLY A 9 -1.98 24.97 -60.70
N TYR A 10 -1.98 26.02 -59.88
CA TYR A 10 -2.89 27.15 -60.00
C TYR A 10 -2.13 28.36 -60.57
N CYS A 11 -2.46 28.75 -61.80
CA CYS A 11 -2.07 30.02 -62.40
C CYS A 11 -3.20 31.04 -62.22
N GLY A 12 -2.92 32.17 -61.57
CA GLY A 12 -3.84 33.29 -61.37
C GLY A 12 -3.59 34.46 -62.33
N ARG A 13 -4.47 34.55 -63.34
CA ARG A 13 -4.92 35.70 -64.16
C ARG A 13 -3.99 36.93 -64.35
N GLY A 14 -3.58 37.11 -65.61
CA GLY A 14 -3.37 38.44 -66.21
C GLY A 14 -2.18 38.51 -67.18
N SER A 15 -2.49 38.67 -68.47
CA SER A 15 -1.58 38.94 -69.60
C SER A 15 -0.94 37.73 -70.31
N ARG A 16 -0.94 37.83 -71.65
CA ARG A 16 -0.58 36.85 -72.66
C ARG A 16 0.90 37.01 -73.01
N SER A 17 1.72 35.98 -72.82
CA SER A 17 2.80 35.54 -73.72
C SER A 17 3.80 34.64 -72.97
N CYS A 18 3.88 33.37 -73.36
CA CYS A 18 5.08 32.56 -73.11
C CYS A 18 6.23 33.13 -73.93
N GLY A 19 7.31 33.55 -73.26
CA GLY A 19 8.54 34.03 -73.89
C GLY A 19 9.76 33.35 -73.27
N ARG A 20 10.54 32.68 -74.11
CA ARG A 20 11.75 31.90 -73.80
C ARG A 20 12.96 32.71 -74.29
N TRP A 21 13.91 33.08 -73.43
CA TRP A 21 15.19 33.74 -73.77
C TRP A 21 16.29 33.32 -72.76
N PRO A 22 17.60 33.44 -73.07
CA PRO A 22 18.50 32.29 -73.18
C PRO A 22 19.68 32.30 -72.19
N ALA A 23 20.45 31.21 -72.24
CA ALA A 23 21.63 30.93 -71.43
C ALA A 23 22.82 31.85 -71.74
N ALA A 24 22.90 33.01 -71.08
CA ALA A 24 24.15 33.79 -70.99
C ALA A 24 24.06 34.83 -69.85
N ALA A 25 23.99 34.36 -68.59
CA ALA A 25 24.16 35.24 -67.42
C ALA A 25 24.71 34.46 -66.20
N VAL A 26 25.67 33.56 -66.42
CA VAL A 26 26.23 32.69 -65.35
C VAL A 26 27.68 33.02 -64.97
N LEU A 27 28.38 33.96 -65.64
CA LEU A 27 29.85 34.04 -65.48
C LEU A 27 30.44 35.31 -64.85
N VAL A 28 29.67 36.19 -64.19
CA VAL A 28 30.26 37.36 -63.50
C VAL A 28 29.96 37.45 -61.99
N ALA A 29 29.20 36.51 -61.42
CA ALA A 29 28.87 36.51 -59.98
C ALA A 29 29.69 35.51 -59.15
N LEU A 30 30.93 35.18 -59.56
CA LEU A 30 31.75 34.14 -58.91
C LEU A 30 33.08 34.62 -58.30
N SER A 31 33.40 35.92 -58.29
CA SER A 31 34.67 36.41 -57.72
C SER A 31 34.56 37.46 -56.61
N LEU A 32 33.35 37.81 -56.13
CA LEU A 32 33.18 38.72 -54.98
C LEU A 32 32.47 38.14 -53.75
N HIS A 33 32.06 36.87 -53.77
CA HIS A 33 31.47 36.20 -52.60
C HIS A 33 32.46 35.34 -51.79
N LEU A 34 33.73 35.25 -52.20
CA LEU A 34 34.74 34.44 -51.52
C LEU A 34 35.64 35.23 -50.55
N MET A 35 35.49 36.55 -50.45
CA MET A 35 36.26 37.41 -49.53
C MET A 35 35.36 38.17 -48.52
N LEU A 36 34.21 37.61 -48.17
CA LEU A 36 33.37 38.13 -47.07
C LEU A 36 32.88 37.01 -46.13
N LEU A 37 33.71 35.99 -45.93
CA LEU A 37 33.43 34.86 -45.03
C LEU A 37 34.54 34.64 -43.98
N LEU A 38 35.48 35.57 -43.81
CA LEU A 38 36.58 35.45 -42.83
C LEU A 38 36.64 36.52 -41.74
N LEU A 39 35.64 37.41 -41.59
CA LEU A 39 35.68 38.49 -40.58
C LEU A 39 34.35 38.80 -39.89
N LEU A 40 33.60 37.81 -39.42
CA LEU A 40 32.53 38.06 -38.43
C LEU A 40 32.48 36.99 -37.32
N PRO A 41 32.33 37.40 -36.04
CA PRO A 41 32.41 36.53 -34.87
C PRO A 41 31.17 35.64 -34.73
N PRO A 42 31.27 34.46 -34.08
CA PRO A 42 30.19 33.50 -34.00
C PRO A 42 29.14 33.94 -32.97
N GLY A 43 28.09 34.60 -33.45
CA GLY A 43 26.89 34.90 -32.69
C GLY A 43 25.66 34.38 -33.41
N HIS A 44 25.03 33.36 -32.82
CA HIS A 44 23.64 32.94 -32.95
C HIS A 44 22.97 32.88 -34.34
N LEU A 45 22.72 31.66 -34.83
CA LEU A 45 21.37 31.19 -35.23
C LEU A 45 21.43 29.70 -35.59
N ALA A 46 21.26 28.86 -34.57
CA ALA A 46 21.01 27.44 -34.74
C ALA A 46 19.52 27.21 -35.03
N VAL A 47 19.26 26.57 -36.17
CA VAL A 47 18.25 25.53 -36.41
C VAL A 47 16.97 25.58 -35.55
N LYS A 48 15.83 25.90 -36.17
CA LYS A 48 14.49 25.68 -35.60
C LYS A 48 14.31 24.22 -35.19
N ARG A 49 14.34 23.92 -33.88
CA ARG A 49 13.97 22.62 -33.30
C ARG A 49 12.54 22.64 -32.76
N LYS A 50 11.82 21.56 -33.04
CA LYS A 50 10.47 21.24 -32.56
C LYS A 50 10.31 21.48 -31.06
N HIS A 51 9.17 22.07 -30.72
CA HIS A 51 8.67 22.34 -29.36
C HIS A 51 8.89 21.18 -28.36
N HIS A 52 9.73 21.43 -27.36
CA HIS A 52 9.39 21.57 -25.93
C HIS A 52 8.38 20.61 -25.27
N TRP A 53 8.40 19.31 -25.62
CA TRP A 53 7.69 18.26 -24.83
C TRP A 53 8.66 17.32 -24.09
N LYS A 54 9.84 17.05 -24.67
CA LYS A 54 10.85 16.16 -24.05
C LYS A 54 11.49 16.76 -22.80
N THR A 55 11.59 18.09 -22.72
CA THR A 55 12.23 18.77 -21.58
C THR A 55 11.37 18.74 -20.33
N ASP A 56 10.04 18.72 -20.45
CA ASP A 56 9.14 18.73 -19.30
C ASP A 56 8.87 17.32 -18.77
N VAL A 57 8.88 16.30 -19.64
CA VAL A 57 8.92 14.88 -19.25
C VAL A 57 10.26 14.54 -18.60
N ILE A 58 11.40 14.95 -19.18
CA ILE A 58 12.72 14.75 -18.56
C ILE A 58 12.85 15.56 -17.27
N LYS A 59 12.29 16.78 -17.19
CA LYS A 59 12.25 17.54 -15.93
C LYS A 59 11.36 16.90 -14.89
N ASN A 60 10.17 16.39 -15.22
CA ASN A 60 9.31 15.69 -14.25
C ASN A 60 9.88 14.33 -13.86
N HIS A 61 10.49 13.59 -14.78
CA HIS A 61 11.19 12.35 -14.49
C HIS A 61 12.42 12.63 -13.61
N LEU A 62 13.24 13.64 -13.91
CA LEU A 62 14.32 14.09 -13.04
C LEU A 62 13.82 14.69 -11.72
N LYS A 63 12.62 15.29 -11.67
CA LYS A 63 12.05 15.89 -10.43
C LYS A 63 11.47 14.82 -9.51
N ASN A 64 10.85 13.76 -10.06
CA ASN A 64 10.41 12.58 -9.31
C ASN A 64 11.57 11.67 -8.93
N HIS A 65 12.58 11.50 -9.79
CA HIS A 65 13.80 10.77 -9.42
C HIS A 65 14.61 11.56 -8.39
N LYS A 66 14.73 12.88 -8.50
CA LYS A 66 15.41 13.72 -7.50
C LYS A 66 14.66 13.79 -6.15
N SER A 67 13.36 13.45 -6.09
CA SER A 67 12.64 13.37 -4.82
C SER A 67 12.73 12.01 -4.11
N LEU A 68 13.25 10.97 -4.79
CA LEU A 68 13.43 9.62 -4.23
C LEU A 68 14.91 9.20 -4.20
N GLU A 69 15.78 9.92 -4.89
CA GLU A 69 17.23 9.72 -4.86
C GLU A 69 17.76 9.75 -3.43
N GLY A 70 18.58 8.77 -3.06
CA GLY A 70 19.13 8.67 -1.72
C GLY A 70 18.19 8.02 -0.69
N MET A 71 16.98 7.60 -1.08
CA MET A 71 16.11 6.80 -0.22
C MET A 71 16.77 5.47 0.16
N VAL A 72 16.55 5.05 1.40
CA VAL A 72 17.13 3.84 1.98
C VAL A 72 16.04 2.87 2.44
N ARG A 73 16.33 1.57 2.42
CA ARG A 73 15.46 0.53 2.98
C ARG A 73 16.28 -0.60 3.58
N LEU A 74 15.67 -1.33 4.52
CA LEU A 74 16.24 -2.55 5.10
C LEU A 74 15.64 -3.78 4.43
N VAL A 75 16.48 -4.76 4.08
CA VAL A 75 16.05 -6.01 3.45
C VAL A 75 16.62 -7.22 4.19
N ASP A 76 15.89 -8.34 4.11
CA ASP A 76 16.27 -9.66 4.63
C ASP A 76 16.53 -9.76 6.16
N GLY A 77 16.13 -8.74 6.92
CA GLY A 77 16.05 -8.81 8.39
C GLY A 77 14.80 -9.51 8.90
N GLU A 78 14.83 -10.01 10.14
CA GLU A 78 13.66 -10.68 10.76
C GLU A 78 12.60 -9.68 11.24
N SER A 79 12.93 -8.38 11.29
CA SER A 79 12.04 -7.29 11.70
C SER A 79 12.27 -6.02 10.88
N GLU A 80 11.35 -5.06 10.98
CA GLU A 80 11.47 -3.76 10.30
C GLU A 80 12.64 -2.88 10.80
N HIS A 81 13.28 -3.25 11.92
CA HIS A 81 14.36 -2.50 12.54
C HIS A 81 15.75 -3.01 12.15
N GLU A 82 15.84 -4.08 11.35
CA GLU A 82 17.12 -4.67 10.98
C GLU A 82 17.12 -5.17 9.54
N GLY A 83 18.31 -5.27 8.96
CA GLY A 83 18.49 -5.79 7.61
C GLY A 83 19.72 -5.23 6.93
N ASN A 84 20.01 -5.76 5.74
CA ASN A 84 20.97 -5.16 4.82
C ASN A 84 20.42 -3.83 4.30
N VAL A 85 21.30 -2.85 4.10
CA VAL A 85 20.91 -1.52 3.63
C VAL A 85 20.96 -1.49 2.11
N GLU A 86 19.83 -1.15 1.49
CA GLU A 86 19.79 -0.78 0.08
C GLU A 86 19.50 0.71 -0.07
N ILE A 87 20.10 1.33 -1.09
CA ILE A 87 19.90 2.74 -1.46
C ILE A 87 19.40 2.89 -2.89
N LEU A 88 18.52 3.86 -3.11
CA LEU A 88 18.01 4.22 -4.43
C LEU A 88 18.93 5.26 -5.09
N HIS A 89 19.62 4.86 -6.17
CA HIS A 89 20.41 5.76 -7.00
C HIS A 89 20.05 5.56 -8.49
N LEU A 90 19.83 6.66 -9.21
CA LEU A 90 19.41 6.65 -10.63
C LEU A 90 18.18 5.76 -10.87
N GLY A 91 17.25 5.75 -9.92
CA GLY A 91 16.00 4.99 -10.00
C GLY A 91 16.14 3.47 -9.85
N LYS A 92 17.29 2.97 -9.37
CA LYS A 92 17.49 1.55 -9.09
C LYS A 92 18.00 1.35 -7.67
N TRP A 93 17.45 0.37 -6.97
CA TRP A 93 17.97 -0.07 -5.67
C TRP A 93 19.29 -0.82 -5.87
N GLY A 94 20.23 -0.61 -4.95
CA GLY A 94 21.49 -1.33 -4.88
C GLY A 94 22.00 -1.37 -3.44
N ALA A 95 22.90 -2.31 -3.17
CA ALA A 95 23.47 -2.53 -1.86
C ALA A 95 24.48 -1.44 -1.50
N ILE A 96 24.82 -1.37 -0.21
CA ILE A 96 25.96 -0.60 0.31
C ILE A 96 27.03 -1.59 0.74
N CYS A 97 28.28 -1.33 0.38
CA CYS A 97 29.39 -2.18 0.82
C CYS A 97 29.73 -1.93 2.28
N ASP A 98 30.13 -2.98 3.00
CA ASP A 98 30.48 -2.93 4.42
C ASP A 98 31.93 -2.49 4.71
N ASP A 99 32.69 -2.14 3.66
CA ASP A 99 34.01 -1.55 3.77
C ASP A 99 33.94 -0.13 4.35
N GLU A 100 34.74 0.06 5.41
CA GLU A 100 34.73 1.24 6.27
C GLU A 100 33.39 1.56 6.95
N TRP A 101 32.42 0.65 6.88
CA TRP A 101 31.10 0.79 7.48
C TRP A 101 31.17 0.85 9.00
N ASP A 102 30.74 1.95 9.60
CA ASP A 102 30.81 2.13 11.04
C ASP A 102 29.50 2.63 11.66
N VAL A 103 29.50 2.70 12.99
CA VAL A 103 28.31 3.05 13.77
C VAL A 103 27.76 4.44 13.40
N ARG A 104 28.58 5.38 12.94
CA ARG A 104 28.12 6.70 12.48
C ARG A 104 27.34 6.60 11.18
N ASP A 105 27.72 5.71 10.28
CA ASP A 105 26.99 5.47 9.03
C ASP A 105 25.65 4.81 9.33
N GLY A 106 25.68 3.80 10.22
CA GLY A 106 24.48 3.19 10.74
C GLY A 106 23.54 4.20 11.41
N GLN A 107 24.08 5.18 12.17
CA GLN A 107 23.29 6.25 12.83
C GLN A 107 22.55 7.12 11.83
N VAL A 108 23.20 7.46 10.72
CA VAL A 108 22.56 8.21 9.64
C VAL A 108 21.44 7.38 9.02
N ILE A 109 21.67 6.11 8.69
CA ILE A 109 20.62 5.22 8.15
C ILE A 109 19.42 5.09 9.08
N CYS A 110 19.65 4.74 10.34
CA CYS A 110 18.56 4.50 11.28
C CYS A 110 17.75 5.77 11.53
N ARG A 111 18.41 6.93 11.62
CA ARG A 111 17.71 8.22 11.71
C ARG A 111 16.96 8.57 10.44
N GLN A 112 17.54 8.31 9.26
CA GLN A 112 16.93 8.54 7.96
C GLN A 112 15.66 7.69 7.77
N LEU A 113 15.64 6.48 8.34
CA LEU A 113 14.48 5.58 8.39
C LEU A 113 13.48 5.90 9.51
N GLY A 114 13.78 6.88 10.37
CA GLY A 114 12.88 7.32 11.45
C GLY A 114 13.04 6.62 12.80
N PHE A 115 14.12 5.87 13.02
CA PHE A 115 14.43 5.23 14.30
C PHE A 115 15.25 6.15 15.24
N ASP A 116 15.18 5.87 16.54
CA ASP A 116 15.82 6.69 17.60
C ASP A 116 17.36 6.65 17.57
N GLY A 117 17.93 5.67 16.88
CA GLY A 117 19.37 5.53 16.67
C GLY A 117 19.73 4.13 16.20
N THR A 118 21.01 3.82 16.25
CA THR A 118 21.56 2.53 15.81
C THR A 118 22.03 1.74 17.00
N SER A 119 21.54 0.50 17.11
CA SER A 119 21.97 -0.45 18.12
C SER A 119 23.34 -1.03 17.72
N SER A 120 23.44 -1.49 16.47
CA SER A 120 24.69 -1.97 15.88
C SER A 120 24.67 -1.89 14.36
N VAL A 121 25.86 -1.89 13.76
CA VAL A 121 26.02 -2.16 12.32
C VAL A 121 26.40 -3.61 12.11
N THR A 122 26.06 -4.17 10.96
CA THR A 122 26.43 -5.54 10.58
C THR A 122 27.26 -5.52 9.30
N HIS A 123 28.12 -6.53 9.21
CA HIS A 123 29.12 -6.72 8.16
C HIS A 123 28.93 -8.12 7.55
N ASN A 124 29.67 -8.40 6.48
CA ASN A 124 29.78 -9.70 5.85
C ASN A 124 28.40 -10.29 5.47
N SER A 125 27.49 -9.46 4.97
CA SER A 125 26.17 -9.93 4.51
C SER A 125 25.38 -10.67 5.58
N HIS A 126 25.39 -10.15 6.81
CA HIS A 126 24.78 -10.78 7.98
C HIS A 126 23.32 -11.22 7.76
N PHE A 127 22.54 -10.44 7.00
CA PHE A 127 21.13 -10.73 6.71
C PHE A 127 20.91 -11.48 5.40
N GLY A 128 21.98 -11.81 4.67
CA GLY A 128 21.94 -12.42 3.35
C GLY A 128 22.89 -11.74 2.39
N GLN A 129 23.30 -12.43 1.33
CA GLN A 129 24.20 -11.88 0.31
C GLN A 129 23.54 -10.72 -0.44
N ALA A 130 24.35 -9.76 -0.88
CA ALA A 130 23.90 -8.67 -1.74
C ALA A 130 23.31 -9.21 -3.04
N ALA A 131 21.98 -9.14 -3.17
CA ALA A 131 21.28 -9.56 -4.38
C ALA A 131 21.39 -8.55 -5.54
N ARG A 132 21.91 -7.35 -5.26
CA ARG A 132 22.01 -6.23 -6.19
C ARG A 132 23.42 -5.67 -6.20
N LYS A 133 23.74 -4.92 -7.24
CA LYS A 133 25.01 -4.21 -7.34
C LYS A 133 25.18 -3.22 -6.18
N TYR A 134 26.42 -2.98 -5.79
CA TYR A 134 26.75 -1.94 -4.84
C TYR A 134 26.67 -0.55 -5.48
N TRP A 135 26.04 0.38 -4.78
CA TRP A 135 25.95 1.78 -5.19
C TRP A 135 26.91 2.69 -4.44
N MET A 136 27.28 2.31 -3.23
CA MET A 136 28.17 3.08 -2.36
C MET A 136 29.16 2.14 -1.69
N ASP A 137 30.36 2.67 -1.47
CA ASP A 137 31.49 1.97 -0.87
C ASP A 137 32.40 2.99 -0.16
N ASN A 138 33.16 2.53 0.84
CA ASN A 138 34.04 3.33 1.70
C ASN A 138 33.32 4.56 2.29
N ILE A 139 32.14 4.32 2.87
CA ILE A 139 31.32 5.38 3.46
C ILE A 139 31.95 5.89 4.75
N ARG A 140 31.98 7.21 4.90
CA ARG A 140 32.51 7.90 6.09
C ARG A 140 31.61 9.06 6.48
N CYS A 141 30.57 8.76 7.25
CA CYS A 141 29.72 9.76 7.87
C CYS A 141 30.36 10.37 9.13
N GLY A 142 30.05 11.64 9.38
CA GLY A 142 30.25 12.31 10.66
C GLY A 142 29.16 11.98 11.70
N GLY A 143 28.10 11.27 11.32
CA GLY A 143 26.99 10.81 12.18
C GLY A 143 25.85 11.82 12.34
N HIS A 144 25.95 12.98 11.70
CA HIS A 144 25.01 14.12 11.83
C HIS A 144 24.34 14.50 10.51
N GLU A 145 24.75 13.87 9.42
CA GLU A 145 24.15 13.95 8.08
C GLU A 145 22.69 13.51 8.12
N LEU A 146 21.83 14.16 7.33
CA LEU A 146 20.40 13.82 7.33
C LEU A 146 20.11 12.59 6.48
N GLU A 147 20.90 12.40 5.43
CA GLU A 147 20.79 11.28 4.50
C GLU A 147 22.17 10.67 4.26
N ILE A 148 22.23 9.34 4.06
CA ILE A 148 23.50 8.63 3.83
C ILE A 148 24.23 9.12 2.57
N SER A 149 23.49 9.61 1.58
CA SER A 149 24.03 10.20 0.34
C SER A 149 24.77 11.53 0.55
N GLU A 150 24.65 12.15 1.73
CA GLU A 150 25.42 13.36 2.10
C GLU A 150 26.80 13.01 2.71
N CYS A 151 27.00 11.75 3.09
CA CYS A 151 28.27 11.30 3.64
C CYS A 151 29.35 11.23 2.54
N ARG A 152 30.61 11.22 2.96
CA ARG A 152 31.71 10.96 2.03
C ARG A 152 31.73 9.48 1.67
N PHE A 153 31.88 9.16 0.39
CA PHE A 153 32.11 7.83 -0.14
C PHE A 153 32.89 7.97 -1.46
N ASP A 154 33.40 6.89 -2.04
CA ASP A 154 34.33 6.99 -3.17
C ASP A 154 33.69 7.56 -4.43
N SER A 155 32.67 6.88 -4.97
CA SER A 155 31.79 7.38 -6.03
C SER A 155 30.64 6.40 -6.27
N TRP A 156 29.57 6.86 -6.92
CA TRP A 156 28.40 6.03 -7.18
C TRP A 156 28.72 4.83 -8.08
N GLY A 157 28.54 3.63 -7.54
CA GLY A 157 28.77 2.38 -8.25
C GLY A 157 30.23 2.01 -8.47
N GLU A 158 31.18 2.77 -7.92
CA GLU A 158 32.58 2.37 -7.80
C GLU A 158 32.75 1.62 -6.47
N ASN A 159 33.16 0.36 -6.55
CA ASN A 159 33.39 -0.55 -5.43
C ASN A 159 34.23 -1.73 -5.91
N ASP A 160 34.94 -2.39 -4.99
CA ASP A 160 35.62 -3.67 -5.22
C ASP A 160 35.01 -4.83 -4.42
N CYS A 161 33.77 -4.64 -3.96
CA CYS A 161 33.10 -5.55 -3.05
C CYS A 161 32.39 -6.74 -3.73
N ASP A 162 32.52 -7.91 -3.11
CA ASP A 162 31.87 -9.17 -3.47
C ASP A 162 30.46 -9.28 -2.85
N PRO A 163 29.59 -10.20 -3.31
CA PRO A 163 28.23 -10.35 -2.78
C PRO A 163 28.13 -10.69 -1.29
N SER A 164 29.24 -11.06 -0.65
CA SER A 164 29.32 -11.30 0.80
C SER A 164 29.60 -10.03 1.61
N GLU A 165 29.75 -8.87 0.99
CA GLU A 165 30.16 -7.61 1.65
C GLU A 165 29.02 -6.58 1.76
N ALA A 166 27.76 -7.04 1.91
CA ALA A 166 26.64 -6.16 2.20
C ALA A 166 26.71 -5.61 3.63
N ALA A 167 26.63 -4.28 3.70
CA ALA A 167 26.42 -3.52 4.92
C ALA A 167 24.98 -3.67 5.41
N GLY A 168 24.82 -3.84 6.72
CA GLY A 168 23.52 -3.84 7.36
C GLY A 168 23.49 -3.03 8.65
N VAL A 169 22.29 -2.84 9.18
CA VAL A 169 22.07 -2.16 10.45
C VAL A 169 21.07 -2.93 11.30
N ILE A 170 21.21 -2.78 12.61
CA ILE A 170 20.18 -3.07 13.59
C ILE A 170 19.89 -1.74 14.26
N CYS A 171 18.76 -1.15 13.93
CA CYS A 171 18.31 0.10 14.49
C CYS A 171 17.76 -0.12 15.89
N SER A 172 18.04 0.84 16.77
CA SER A 172 17.44 0.88 18.09
C SER A 172 15.96 1.11 17.91
N SER A 173 15.15 0.11 18.26
CA SER A 173 13.76 0.33 18.64
C SER A 173 13.72 1.46 19.70
N PRO A 174 12.66 2.28 19.79
CA PRO A 174 12.51 3.27 20.86
C PRO A 174 12.60 2.62 22.25
N GLU A 175 13.81 2.50 22.78
CA GLU A 175 14.10 1.98 24.10
C GLU A 175 14.13 3.14 25.10
N VAL A 176 13.13 3.19 25.99
CA VAL A 176 13.37 3.76 27.31
C VAL A 176 14.47 2.95 27.98
N LYS A 177 15.54 3.69 28.19
CA LYS A 177 16.74 3.38 28.95
C LYS A 177 16.40 2.48 30.14
N LYS A 178 16.88 1.24 30.11
CA LYS A 178 17.11 0.46 31.33
C LYS A 178 18.59 0.51 31.70
N PRO A 179 18.94 0.54 33.00
CA PRO A 179 20.30 0.81 33.44
C PRO A 179 21.20 -0.41 33.23
N LYS A 180 22.46 -0.14 32.93
CA LYS A 180 23.55 -1.11 32.81
C LYS A 180 23.82 -1.77 34.16
N ASN A 181 23.97 -3.09 34.17
CA ASN A 181 24.96 -3.73 35.03
C ASN A 181 25.50 -5.01 34.38
N THR A 182 26.80 -4.97 34.13
CA THR A 182 27.74 -6.08 33.99
C THR A 182 27.39 -7.26 34.89
N PHE A 183 27.27 -8.47 34.35
CA PHE A 183 27.92 -9.71 34.83
C PHE A 183 27.62 -10.84 33.82
N ALA A 184 28.67 -11.55 33.42
CA ALA A 184 28.64 -12.66 32.48
C ALA A 184 27.72 -13.81 32.95
N ILE A 185 26.95 -14.40 32.03
CA ILE A 185 26.27 -15.68 32.27
C ILE A 185 26.51 -16.62 31.08
N ASN A 186 27.02 -17.80 31.42
CA ASN A 186 27.21 -18.97 30.57
C ASN A 186 25.90 -19.46 29.96
N GLN A 187 26.04 -20.10 28.80
CA GLN A 187 25.05 -20.98 28.17
C GLN A 187 24.37 -21.92 29.18
N SER A 188 23.12 -21.61 29.52
CA SER A 188 22.00 -22.54 29.50
C SER A 188 20.71 -21.76 29.72
N ASP A 189 19.65 -22.20 29.06
CA ASP A 189 18.26 -21.74 29.18
C ASP A 189 17.82 -20.62 28.24
N VAL A 190 17.81 -20.96 26.94
CA VAL A 190 16.84 -20.40 25.98
C VAL A 190 15.42 -20.68 26.50
N ALA A 191 14.85 -19.72 27.22
CA ALA A 191 13.42 -19.69 27.47
C ALA A 191 12.74 -19.01 26.28
N VAL A 192 12.35 -19.84 25.30
CA VAL A 192 11.27 -19.53 24.35
C VAL A 192 10.14 -18.86 25.15
N ALA A 193 9.77 -17.63 24.80
CA ALA A 193 8.61 -16.96 25.37
C ALA A 193 7.38 -17.87 25.13
N LYS A 194 7.00 -18.63 26.15
CA LYS A 194 5.77 -19.43 26.10
C LYS A 194 4.63 -18.48 25.82
N LYS A 195 3.95 -18.64 24.68
CA LYS A 195 2.60 -18.08 24.45
C LYS A 195 1.77 -18.42 25.69
N THR A 196 1.49 -17.42 26.52
CA THR A 196 0.66 -17.59 27.70
C THR A 196 -0.73 -18.01 27.22
N LYS A 197 -1.28 -19.08 27.80
CA LYS A 197 -2.61 -19.58 27.41
C LYS A 197 -3.64 -18.48 27.71
N LYS A 198 -4.40 -18.07 26.70
CA LYS A 198 -5.55 -17.17 26.87
C LYS A 198 -6.76 -17.99 27.35
N HIS A 199 -7.55 -17.40 28.23
CA HIS A 199 -8.74 -18.01 28.82
C HIS A 199 -9.96 -17.15 28.49
N LYS A 200 -11.17 -17.73 28.48
CA LYS A 200 -12.38 -16.91 28.32
C LYS A 200 -12.58 -16.10 29.60
N ILE A 201 -13.01 -14.85 29.45
CA ILE A 201 -13.17 -13.95 30.61
C ILE A 201 -14.20 -14.53 31.60
N LYS A 202 -15.23 -15.22 31.11
CA LYS A 202 -16.22 -15.90 31.98
C LYS A 202 -15.61 -16.93 32.94
N ASP A 203 -14.47 -17.52 32.59
CA ASP A 203 -13.84 -18.57 33.38
C ASP A 203 -13.06 -17.98 34.56
N THR A 204 -12.67 -16.71 34.49
CA THR A 204 -11.91 -16.00 35.54
C THR A 204 -12.77 -15.01 36.32
N SER A 205 -13.69 -14.32 35.64
CA SER A 205 -14.45 -13.19 36.19
C SER A 205 -15.95 -13.52 36.31
N GLY A 206 -16.36 -14.73 35.94
CA GLY A 206 -17.74 -15.18 35.97
C GLY A 206 -18.54 -14.82 34.71
N PRO A 207 -19.69 -15.46 34.49
CA PRO A 207 -20.48 -15.30 33.26
C PRO A 207 -21.18 -13.94 33.15
N ASN A 208 -21.43 -13.27 34.28
CA ASN A 208 -22.16 -12.02 34.35
C ASN A 208 -21.18 -10.88 34.61
N ILE A 209 -20.74 -10.23 33.54
CA ILE A 209 -19.86 -9.07 33.60
C ILE A 209 -20.69 -7.82 33.44
N GLU A 210 -20.62 -6.92 34.42
CA GLU A 210 -21.26 -5.61 34.36
C GLU A 210 -20.23 -4.59 33.85
N LEU A 211 -20.63 -3.85 32.81
CA LEU A 211 -19.79 -2.88 32.12
C LEU A 211 -20.42 -1.50 32.19
N ARG A 212 -19.60 -0.45 32.25
CA ARG A 212 -20.03 0.93 32.03
C ARG A 212 -18.96 1.76 31.34
N LEU A 213 -19.40 2.83 30.68
CA LEU A 213 -18.52 3.85 30.13
C LEU A 213 -18.42 5.02 31.12
N ALA A 214 -17.22 5.56 31.30
CA ALA A 214 -16.98 6.66 32.22
C ALA A 214 -15.99 7.69 31.66
N GLY A 215 -16.09 8.93 32.14
CA GLY A 215 -15.17 10.03 31.79
C GLY A 215 -15.39 10.68 30.43
N GLY A 216 -16.33 10.18 29.62
CA GLY A 216 -16.74 10.80 28.35
C GLY A 216 -17.53 12.09 28.52
N ARG A 217 -17.58 12.90 27.45
CA ARG A 217 -18.45 14.09 27.39
C ARG A 217 -19.90 13.73 27.12
N THR A 218 -20.12 12.61 26.44
CA THR A 218 -21.45 12.04 26.17
C THR A 218 -21.54 10.62 26.73
N PRO A 219 -22.75 10.06 26.93
CA PRO A 219 -22.93 8.69 27.40
C PRO A 219 -22.36 7.61 26.48
N GLU A 220 -22.14 7.95 25.20
CA GLU A 220 -21.69 7.02 24.16
C GLU A 220 -20.16 6.92 24.06
N GLU A 221 -19.41 7.74 24.78
CA GLU A 221 -17.95 7.69 24.79
C GLU A 221 -17.39 7.55 26.20
N GLY A 222 -16.21 6.93 26.33
CA GLY A 222 -15.52 6.86 27.61
C GLY A 222 -14.56 5.69 27.74
N ARG A 223 -13.85 5.68 28.88
CA ARG A 223 -13.08 4.50 29.30
C ARG A 223 -14.02 3.37 29.66
N VAL A 224 -13.58 2.14 29.39
CA VAL A 224 -14.35 0.94 29.71
C VAL A 224 -14.04 0.48 31.12
N GLU A 225 -15.06 0.46 31.97
CA GLU A 225 -14.96 -0.03 33.33
C GLU A 225 -15.71 -1.35 33.49
N VAL A 226 -15.10 -2.27 34.24
CA VAL A 226 -15.60 -3.61 34.52
C VAL A 226 -15.83 -3.75 36.01
N LYS A 227 -17.01 -4.20 36.41
CA LYS A 227 -17.31 -4.48 37.81
C LYS A 227 -16.75 -5.84 38.22
N THR A 228 -15.95 -5.84 39.27
CA THR A 228 -15.43 -7.03 39.94
C THR A 228 -15.95 -7.12 41.36
N ASN A 229 -15.62 -8.19 42.07
CA ASN A 229 -15.95 -8.34 43.49
C ASN A 229 -15.28 -7.25 44.36
N ASP A 230 -14.14 -6.74 43.93
CA ASP A 230 -13.34 -5.74 44.66
C ASP A 230 -13.67 -4.29 44.25
N GLY A 231 -14.68 -4.10 43.40
CA GLY A 231 -15.13 -2.78 42.94
C GLY A 231 -15.05 -2.60 41.43
N TRP A 232 -14.94 -1.35 40.98
CA TRP A 232 -14.78 -1.04 39.55
C TRP A 232 -13.31 -1.00 39.18
N GLY A 233 -12.97 -1.68 38.09
CA GLY A 233 -11.63 -1.67 37.50
C GLY A 233 -11.66 -1.31 36.03
N VAL A 234 -10.49 -1.10 35.45
CA VAL A 234 -10.31 -0.74 34.03
C VAL A 234 -9.68 -1.88 33.23
N ILE A 235 -9.85 -1.80 31.92
CA ILE A 235 -9.21 -2.71 30.96
C ILE A 235 -7.92 -2.03 30.45
N CYS A 236 -6.82 -2.77 30.44
CA CYS A 236 -5.56 -2.33 29.84
C CYS A 236 -5.76 -2.02 28.33
N GLY A 237 -5.21 -0.90 27.86
CA GLY A 237 -5.30 -0.49 26.45
C GLY A 237 -4.58 -1.42 25.48
N ASP A 238 -3.59 -2.19 25.93
CA ASP A 238 -2.73 -3.00 25.05
C ASP A 238 -3.53 -4.01 24.22
N GLY A 239 -3.44 -3.84 22.89
CA GLY A 239 -4.11 -4.72 21.93
C GLY A 239 -5.63 -4.55 21.89
N PHE A 240 -6.19 -3.55 22.57
CA PHE A 240 -7.62 -3.25 22.49
C PHE A 240 -7.93 -2.58 21.15
N GLY A 241 -8.73 -3.25 20.32
CA GLY A 241 -9.09 -2.82 18.97
C GLY A 241 -10.58 -2.65 18.76
N ILE A 242 -10.97 -2.50 17.48
CA ILE A 242 -12.36 -2.25 17.10
C ILE A 242 -13.27 -3.45 17.40
N LEU A 243 -12.76 -4.69 17.28
CA LEU A 243 -13.53 -5.91 17.54
C LEU A 243 -13.95 -6.00 19.01
N GLU A 244 -13.05 -5.69 19.94
CA GLU A 244 -13.35 -5.63 21.38
C GLU A 244 -14.33 -4.50 21.68
N ALA A 245 -14.11 -3.32 21.09
CA ALA A 245 -14.99 -2.18 21.25
C ALA A 245 -16.43 -2.47 20.79
N MET A 246 -16.60 -3.22 19.68
CA MET A 246 -17.92 -3.63 19.18
C MET A 246 -18.69 -4.46 20.21
N VAL A 247 -18.01 -5.39 20.89
CA VAL A 247 -18.63 -6.20 21.96
C VAL A 247 -18.97 -5.33 23.16
N VAL A 248 -18.10 -4.38 23.53
CA VAL A 248 -18.35 -3.44 24.63
C VAL A 248 -19.58 -2.56 24.34
N CYS A 249 -19.60 -1.84 23.22
CA CYS A 249 -20.69 -0.93 22.84
C CYS A 249 -22.05 -1.66 22.80
N ARG A 250 -22.06 -2.89 22.29
CA ARG A 250 -23.25 -3.73 22.30
C ARG A 250 -23.66 -4.13 23.71
N SER A 251 -22.70 -4.55 24.54
CA SER A 251 -22.96 -5.00 25.92
C SER A 251 -23.51 -3.88 26.81
N VAL A 252 -23.08 -2.63 26.60
CA VAL A 252 -23.59 -1.45 27.33
C VAL A 252 -24.87 -0.85 26.71
N GLY A 253 -25.37 -1.41 25.60
CA GLY A 253 -26.59 -0.95 24.94
C GLY A 253 -26.46 0.35 24.15
N MET A 254 -25.23 0.72 23.75
CA MET A 254 -24.94 1.97 23.01
C MET A 254 -24.77 1.76 21.49
N GLY A 255 -25.12 0.57 20.98
CA GLY A 255 -25.08 0.25 19.55
C GLY A 255 -23.75 -0.36 19.11
N HIS A 256 -23.10 0.29 18.15
CA HIS A 256 -21.88 -0.16 17.46
C HIS A 256 -20.69 0.73 17.86
N ALA A 257 -19.47 0.20 17.79
CA ALA A 257 -18.28 0.99 18.05
C ALA A 257 -17.88 1.78 16.80
N ALA A 258 -17.77 3.11 16.91
CA ALA A 258 -17.20 3.97 15.88
C ALA A 258 -15.69 4.14 16.03
N ALA A 259 -15.14 3.94 17.23
CA ALA A 259 -13.70 3.97 17.45
C ALA A 259 -13.32 3.18 18.71
N ALA A 260 -12.11 2.64 18.69
CA ALA A 260 -11.42 2.08 19.84
C ALA A 260 -10.15 2.89 20.09
N PHE A 261 -9.88 3.20 21.36
CA PHE A 261 -8.72 4.00 21.76
C PHE A 261 -7.93 3.31 22.86
N GLN A 262 -6.61 3.50 22.80
CA GLN A 262 -5.66 3.11 23.83
C GLN A 262 -5.14 4.41 24.46
N THR A 263 -5.90 4.97 25.41
CA THR A 263 -5.66 6.34 25.91
C THR A 263 -6.10 6.50 27.36
N ASP A 264 -5.42 7.40 28.06
CA ASP A 264 -5.75 7.90 29.39
C ASP A 264 -6.61 9.18 29.34
N ARG A 265 -7.00 9.66 28.15
CA ARG A 265 -7.78 10.90 27.97
C ARG A 265 -9.09 10.94 28.77
N PHE A 266 -9.69 9.78 28.99
CA PHE A 266 -10.91 9.63 29.77
C PHE A 266 -10.64 9.36 31.26
N GLY A 267 -9.39 9.51 31.73
CA GLY A 267 -8.93 9.14 33.06
C GLY A 267 -8.82 7.63 33.27
N GLY A 268 -8.70 7.20 34.54
CA GLY A 268 -8.72 5.79 34.92
C GLY A 268 -7.36 5.17 35.25
N LEU A 269 -6.26 5.93 35.22
CA LEU A 269 -4.93 5.45 35.64
C LEU A 269 -4.86 5.09 37.11
N ASP A 270 -5.60 5.81 37.95
CA ASP A 270 -5.66 5.53 39.40
C ASP A 270 -6.55 4.32 39.76
N MET A 271 -7.20 3.70 38.76
CA MET A 271 -8.08 2.54 38.98
C MET A 271 -7.33 1.22 38.77
N PRO A 272 -7.72 0.15 39.49
CA PRO A 272 -7.09 -1.15 39.31
C PRO A 272 -7.36 -1.71 37.90
N VAL A 273 -6.31 -2.14 37.21
CA VAL A 273 -6.43 -2.85 35.94
C VAL A 273 -6.85 -4.29 36.22
N VAL A 274 -8.01 -4.70 35.69
CA VAL A 274 -8.63 -5.99 35.99
C VAL A 274 -8.61 -6.99 34.83
N LEU A 275 -8.45 -6.48 33.60
CA LEU A 275 -8.33 -7.30 32.38
C LEU A 275 -7.22 -6.73 31.49
N SER A 276 -6.52 -7.61 30.78
CA SER A 276 -5.49 -7.22 29.79
C SER A 276 -5.44 -8.20 28.62
N ALA A 277 -4.91 -7.71 27.49
CA ALA A 277 -4.76 -8.49 26.25
C ALA A 277 -6.08 -9.19 25.84
N ILE A 278 -7.18 -8.43 25.89
CA ILE A 278 -8.48 -8.93 25.46
C ILE A 278 -8.43 -9.17 23.95
N GLU A 279 -8.97 -10.30 23.53
CA GLU A 279 -9.09 -10.69 22.13
C GLU A 279 -10.50 -11.25 21.90
N CYS A 280 -11.30 -10.52 21.14
CA CYS A 280 -12.57 -10.96 20.60
C CYS A 280 -12.32 -11.47 19.17
N LYS A 281 -12.89 -12.63 18.82
CA LYS A 281 -12.52 -13.33 17.58
C LYS A 281 -13.08 -12.63 16.34
N TYR A 282 -14.34 -12.19 16.40
CA TYR A 282 -15.05 -11.57 15.27
C TYR A 282 -15.89 -10.36 15.70
N GLY A 283 -15.82 -9.94 16.97
CA GLY A 283 -16.60 -8.83 17.52
C GLY A 283 -18.13 -9.09 17.57
N ASN A 284 -18.55 -10.33 17.35
CA ASN A 284 -19.97 -10.73 17.34
C ASN A 284 -20.41 -11.42 18.63
N GLU A 285 -19.52 -11.50 19.62
CA GLU A 285 -19.77 -12.08 20.92
C GLU A 285 -20.95 -11.38 21.62
N THR A 286 -21.77 -12.15 22.32
CA THR A 286 -22.97 -11.63 23.03
C THR A 286 -22.62 -10.80 24.26
N SER A 287 -21.40 -10.96 24.79
CA SER A 287 -20.88 -10.28 25.96
C SER A 287 -19.36 -10.36 25.94
N LEU A 288 -18.71 -9.36 26.55
CA LEU A 288 -17.25 -9.36 26.76
C LEU A 288 -16.78 -10.62 27.49
N ALA A 289 -17.65 -11.25 28.31
CA ALA A 289 -17.35 -12.50 29.00
C ALA A 289 -16.95 -13.66 28.08
N ASN A 290 -17.39 -13.62 26.82
CA ASN A 290 -17.11 -14.65 25.82
C ASN A 290 -15.81 -14.42 25.05
N CYS A 291 -15.20 -13.23 25.16
CA CYS A 291 -13.89 -12.94 24.59
C CYS A 291 -12.77 -13.56 25.44
N PHE A 292 -11.58 -13.65 24.86
CA PHE A 292 -10.39 -14.22 25.50
C PHE A 292 -9.57 -13.12 26.17
N HIS A 293 -8.88 -13.46 27.24
CA HIS A 293 -7.92 -12.57 27.90
C HIS A 293 -6.78 -13.36 28.56
N GLN A 294 -5.73 -12.66 28.98
CA GLN A 294 -4.63 -13.28 29.71
C GLN A 294 -4.96 -13.42 31.20
N HIS A 295 -4.82 -14.63 31.75
CA HIS A 295 -5.12 -14.90 33.17
C HIS A 295 -4.27 -14.06 34.15
N LYS A 296 -3.00 -13.78 33.79
CA LYS A 296 -2.17 -12.86 34.54
C LYS A 296 -2.31 -11.48 33.88
N VAL A 297 -2.96 -10.55 34.56
CA VAL A 297 -3.11 -9.18 34.09
C VAL A 297 -1.72 -8.54 34.00
N VAL A 298 -1.29 -8.25 32.78
CA VAL A 298 -0.02 -7.58 32.47
C VAL A 298 -0.32 -6.52 31.43
N CYS A 299 -0.13 -5.26 31.80
CA CYS A 299 -0.18 -4.12 30.88
C CYS A 299 1.28 -3.74 30.59
N SER A 300 1.71 -3.96 29.35
CA SER A 300 3.10 -3.84 28.87
C SER A 300 3.51 -2.43 28.46
N SER A 301 2.66 -1.42 28.67
CA SER A 301 2.92 -0.06 28.23
C SER A 301 3.72 0.77 29.26
N ARG A 302 4.78 1.45 28.80
CA ARG A 302 5.54 2.45 29.58
C ARG A 302 4.76 3.75 29.87
N LYS A 303 3.62 3.93 29.19
CA LYS A 303 2.54 4.84 29.55
C LYS A 303 1.37 3.95 29.90
N GLU A 304 0.91 3.94 31.15
CA GLU A 304 -0.29 3.20 31.53
C GLU A 304 -1.44 3.71 30.65
N THR A 305 -1.97 2.89 29.73
CA THR A 305 -3.09 3.28 28.87
C THR A 305 -4.31 2.44 29.19
N VAL A 306 -5.48 3.05 29.06
CA VAL A 306 -6.77 2.43 29.35
C VAL A 306 -7.53 2.24 28.05
N ALA A 307 -8.27 1.14 27.95
CA ALA A 307 -9.18 0.90 26.84
C ALA A 307 -10.36 1.89 26.92
N ALA A 308 -10.60 2.59 25.83
CA ALA A 308 -11.73 3.50 25.68
C ALA A 308 -12.43 3.29 24.33
N VAL A 309 -13.71 3.64 24.29
CA VAL A 309 -14.56 3.44 23.11
C VAL A 309 -15.38 4.69 22.83
N VAL A 310 -15.78 4.84 21.57
CA VAL A 310 -16.87 5.73 21.14
C VAL A 310 -17.90 4.86 20.43
N CYS A 311 -19.12 4.90 20.91
CA CYS A 311 -20.24 4.13 20.39
C CYS A 311 -21.18 5.03 19.57
N VAL A 312 -21.86 4.44 18.60
CA VAL A 312 -22.85 5.08 17.75
C VAL A 312 -24.02 4.13 17.50
N ARG A 313 -25.21 4.68 17.28
CA ARG A 313 -26.40 3.87 16.99
C ARG A 313 -26.49 3.44 15.54
N ASP A 314 -26.10 4.33 14.63
CA ASP A 314 -26.17 4.08 13.20
C ASP A 314 -24.77 3.81 12.65
N MET A 315 -24.63 2.78 11.81
CA MET A 315 -23.35 2.34 11.27
C MET A 315 -23.53 1.70 9.88
N ALA A 316 -22.49 1.74 9.07
CA ALA A 316 -22.46 1.04 7.78
C ALA A 316 -22.32 -0.48 7.95
N ASP A 317 -22.74 -1.23 6.93
CA ASP A 317 -22.58 -2.69 6.85
C ASP A 317 -22.40 -3.07 5.38
N LEU A 318 -21.20 -3.46 4.99
CA LEU A 318 -20.86 -3.78 3.61
C LEU A 318 -21.07 -5.27 3.34
N ALA A 319 -21.92 -5.55 2.37
CA ALA A 319 -22.18 -6.90 1.89
C ALA A 319 -21.62 -7.12 0.49
N VAL A 320 -20.80 -8.15 0.33
CA VAL A 320 -20.33 -8.60 -0.99
C VAL A 320 -21.43 -9.37 -1.71
N ASN A 321 -21.67 -9.04 -2.98
CA ASN A 321 -22.61 -9.77 -3.82
C ASN A 321 -21.92 -10.97 -4.51
N ALA A 322 -22.10 -12.17 -3.96
CA ALA A 322 -21.51 -13.39 -4.49
C ALA A 322 -22.06 -13.81 -5.88
N ASP A 323 -23.33 -13.54 -6.16
CA ASP A 323 -23.95 -13.90 -7.45
C ASP A 323 -23.30 -13.13 -8.61
N GLU A 324 -22.93 -11.87 -8.37
CA GLU A 324 -22.25 -11.04 -9.37
C GLU A 324 -20.87 -11.60 -9.72
N LEU A 325 -20.13 -12.14 -8.74
CA LEU A 325 -18.85 -12.81 -8.97
C LEU A 325 -19.02 -14.02 -9.90
N VAL A 326 -20.01 -14.88 -9.63
CA VAL A 326 -20.29 -16.08 -10.43
C VAL A 326 -20.68 -15.73 -11.86
N ARG A 327 -21.49 -14.69 -12.06
CA ARG A 327 -22.05 -14.32 -13.36
C ARG A 327 -21.07 -13.61 -14.29
N SER A 328 -20.09 -12.92 -13.72
CA SER A 328 -19.21 -12.01 -14.47
C SER A 328 -17.77 -12.48 -14.59
N ALA A 329 -17.43 -13.63 -14.01
CA ALA A 329 -16.07 -14.15 -14.05
C ALA A 329 -15.68 -14.72 -15.41
N TYR A 330 -14.53 -14.32 -15.95
CA TYR A 330 -13.95 -14.87 -17.18
C TYR A 330 -12.42 -14.71 -17.22
N LEU A 331 -11.79 -15.41 -18.16
CA LEU A 331 -10.36 -15.30 -18.43
C LEU A 331 -10.07 -14.30 -19.55
N GLU A 332 -9.08 -13.44 -19.35
CA GLU A 332 -8.52 -12.59 -20.40
C GLU A 332 -7.00 -12.76 -20.45
N ASP A 333 -6.48 -13.12 -21.62
CA ASP A 333 -5.05 -13.04 -21.90
C ASP A 333 -4.75 -11.67 -22.50
N ARG A 334 -3.93 -10.85 -21.81
CA ARG A 334 -3.64 -9.47 -22.19
C ARG A 334 -2.15 -9.23 -22.28
N GLN A 335 -1.72 -8.55 -23.33
CA GLN A 335 -0.31 -8.17 -23.49
C GLN A 335 0.11 -7.13 -22.45
N MET A 336 1.31 -7.31 -21.92
CA MET A 336 1.94 -6.42 -20.93
C MET A 336 2.03 -4.97 -21.40
N TYR A 337 2.15 -4.73 -22.72
CA TYR A 337 2.09 -3.39 -23.30
C TYR A 337 0.84 -2.59 -22.86
N PHE A 338 -0.32 -3.24 -22.74
CA PHE A 338 -1.60 -2.61 -22.36
C PHE A 338 -1.84 -2.60 -20.84
N LEU A 339 -0.88 -3.08 -20.04
CA LEU A 339 -1.00 -3.22 -18.58
C LEU A 339 -0.11 -2.23 -17.82
N GLN A 340 0.43 -1.20 -18.47
CA GLN A 340 1.37 -0.25 -17.86
C GLN A 340 0.79 0.43 -16.61
N CYS A 341 -0.45 0.90 -16.68
CA CYS A 341 -1.16 1.48 -15.54
C CYS A 341 -1.35 0.48 -14.40
N ALA A 342 -1.83 -0.72 -14.72
CA ALA A 342 -1.97 -1.79 -13.74
C ALA A 342 -0.63 -2.21 -13.10
N MET A 343 0.48 -2.09 -13.82
CA MET A 343 1.81 -2.31 -13.27
C MET A 343 2.21 -1.21 -12.29
N GLU A 344 2.02 0.06 -12.64
CA GLU A 344 2.29 1.20 -11.75
C GLU A 344 1.48 1.11 -10.44
N GLU A 345 0.29 0.53 -10.52
CA GLU A 345 -0.62 0.30 -9.41
C GLU A 345 -0.43 -1.04 -8.67
N ASN A 346 0.61 -1.81 -8.96
CA ASN A 346 0.88 -3.09 -8.29
C ASN A 346 -0.18 -4.21 -8.49
N CYS A 347 -0.96 -4.18 -9.58
CA CYS A 347 -2.10 -5.10 -9.80
C CYS A 347 -1.76 -6.42 -10.53
N LEU A 348 -0.48 -6.74 -10.75
CA LEU A 348 -0.06 -7.98 -11.41
C LEU A 348 0.70 -8.89 -10.44
N ALA A 349 0.92 -10.14 -10.81
CA ALA A 349 1.75 -11.03 -10.00
C ALA A 349 3.22 -10.57 -10.01
N SER A 350 3.98 -10.94 -8.97
CA SER A 350 5.39 -10.57 -8.80
C SER A 350 6.28 -10.95 -10.01
N SER A 351 5.99 -12.07 -10.67
CA SER A 351 6.65 -12.50 -11.92
C SER A 351 6.55 -11.48 -13.05
N ALA A 352 5.44 -10.73 -13.15
CA ALA A 352 5.27 -9.70 -14.18
C ALA A 352 6.27 -8.54 -14.01
N TYR A 353 6.61 -8.19 -12.77
CA TYR A 353 7.57 -7.13 -12.44
C TYR A 353 9.02 -7.56 -12.66
N GLN A 354 9.31 -8.84 -12.42
CA GLN A 354 10.60 -9.44 -12.70
C GLN A 354 10.87 -9.45 -14.21
N LEU A 355 9.88 -9.89 -15.01
CA LEU A 355 9.98 -9.91 -16.47
C LEU A 355 10.25 -8.52 -17.07
N ARG A 356 9.61 -7.47 -16.55
CA ARG A 356 9.87 -6.10 -17.00
C ARG A 356 11.32 -5.64 -16.76
N GLN A 357 12.00 -6.20 -15.76
CA GLN A 357 13.39 -5.88 -15.44
C GLN A 357 14.39 -6.77 -16.20
N SER A 358 14.05 -8.02 -16.48
CA SER A 358 14.95 -9.01 -17.07
C SER A 358 14.87 -9.11 -18.60
N GLU A 359 13.69 -8.89 -19.19
CA GLU A 359 13.45 -9.09 -20.62
C GLU A 359 13.34 -7.77 -21.39
N THR A 360 13.96 -7.66 -22.57
CA THR A 360 13.83 -6.45 -23.41
C THR A 360 12.46 -6.37 -24.09
N ASP A 361 11.89 -7.53 -24.41
CA ASP A 361 10.63 -7.66 -25.14
C ASP A 361 9.44 -7.96 -24.20
N TRP A 362 9.57 -7.62 -22.91
CA TRP A 362 8.55 -7.86 -21.87
C TRP A 362 7.16 -7.35 -22.28
N HIS A 363 7.09 -6.28 -23.06
CA HIS A 363 5.86 -5.65 -23.53
C HIS A 363 5.04 -6.55 -24.48
N LEU A 364 5.68 -7.52 -25.14
CA LEU A 364 5.04 -8.50 -26.03
C LEU A 364 4.51 -9.73 -25.27
N LEU A 365 4.97 -9.94 -24.04
CA LEU A 365 4.51 -11.05 -23.21
C LEU A 365 3.06 -10.85 -22.78
N THR A 366 2.36 -11.95 -22.56
CA THR A 366 0.95 -11.95 -22.14
C THR A 366 0.83 -12.37 -20.68
N ARG A 367 -0.14 -11.77 -19.98
CA ARG A 367 -0.60 -12.19 -18.66
C ARG A 367 -2.01 -12.75 -18.77
N ARG A 368 -2.29 -13.77 -17.98
CA ARG A 368 -3.61 -14.37 -17.85
C ARG A 368 -4.31 -13.84 -16.62
N LEU A 369 -5.43 -13.15 -16.86
CA LEU A 369 -6.17 -12.41 -15.84
C LEU A 369 -7.51 -13.08 -15.61
N LEU A 370 -7.81 -13.42 -14.35
CA LEU A 370 -9.14 -13.78 -13.89
C LEU A 370 -9.91 -12.49 -13.60
N ARG A 371 -10.75 -12.05 -14.54
CA ARG A 371 -11.60 -10.87 -14.36
C ARG A 371 -12.95 -11.24 -13.77
N PHE A 372 -13.54 -10.32 -13.01
CA PHE A 372 -14.86 -10.47 -12.37
C PHE A 372 -15.39 -9.10 -11.94
N THR A 373 -16.69 -8.97 -11.68
CA THR A 373 -17.29 -7.74 -11.15
C THR A 373 -17.45 -7.87 -9.64
N ALA A 374 -16.88 -6.93 -8.89
CA ALA A 374 -17.12 -6.81 -7.45
C ALA A 374 -18.23 -5.79 -7.21
N LYS A 375 -19.37 -6.25 -6.70
CA LYS A 375 -20.47 -5.39 -6.25
C LYS A 375 -20.56 -5.43 -4.73
N ILE A 376 -20.37 -4.28 -4.11
CA ILE A 376 -20.42 -4.09 -2.66
C ILE A 376 -21.64 -3.23 -2.34
N THR A 377 -22.51 -3.70 -1.46
CA THR A 377 -23.74 -2.98 -1.10
C THR A 377 -23.68 -2.57 0.36
N ASN A 378 -24.02 -1.32 0.67
CA ASN A 378 -24.20 -0.90 2.05
C ASN A 378 -25.62 -1.28 2.51
N VAL A 379 -25.73 -2.32 3.33
CA VAL A 379 -26.97 -2.82 3.94
C VAL A 379 -27.15 -2.32 5.38
N GLY A 380 -26.31 -1.40 5.82
CA GLY A 380 -26.32 -0.84 7.17
C GLY A 380 -27.38 0.24 7.37
N THR A 381 -27.24 1.00 8.46
CA THR A 381 -28.16 2.09 8.81
C THR A 381 -27.55 3.48 8.61
N ALA A 382 -26.24 3.56 8.37
CA ALA A 382 -25.54 4.80 8.05
C ALA A 382 -24.68 4.67 6.78
N PRO A 383 -24.34 5.79 6.12
CA PRO A 383 -23.40 5.79 5.01
C PRO A 383 -22.02 5.27 5.40
N PHE A 384 -21.42 4.45 4.54
CA PHE A 384 -20.01 4.07 4.64
C PHE A 384 -19.14 5.23 4.18
N ARG A 385 -18.05 5.51 4.90
CA ARG A 385 -17.13 6.62 4.59
C ARG A 385 -15.68 6.18 4.71
N PRO A 386 -14.77 6.70 3.87
CA PRO A 386 -13.36 6.39 3.96
C PRO A 386 -12.76 6.91 5.28
N ALA A 387 -11.80 6.16 5.84
CA ALA A 387 -11.09 6.54 7.06
C ALA A 387 -10.13 7.73 6.85
N ILE A 388 -9.60 7.87 5.64
CA ILE A 388 -8.61 8.90 5.31
C ILE A 388 -9.33 10.23 5.06
N PRO A 389 -8.94 11.32 5.75
CA PRO A 389 -9.44 12.65 5.47
C PRO A 389 -9.22 13.10 4.02
N LYS A 390 -10.18 13.85 3.47
CA LYS A 390 -10.20 14.29 2.06
C LYS A 390 -8.92 14.97 1.56
N HIS A 391 -8.22 15.70 2.43
CA HIS A 391 -6.98 16.41 2.08
C HIS A 391 -5.76 15.47 1.89
N LEU A 392 -5.87 14.21 2.32
CA LEU A 392 -4.84 13.18 2.15
C LEU A 392 -5.14 12.23 0.99
N TRP A 393 -6.24 12.42 0.28
CA TRP A 393 -6.58 11.59 -0.87
C TRP A 393 -5.57 11.79 -2.01
N GLN A 394 -5.13 10.69 -2.61
CA GLN A 394 -4.14 10.70 -3.68
C GLN A 394 -4.84 10.62 -5.04
N PHE A 395 -4.48 11.50 -5.99
CA PHE A 395 -5.02 11.43 -7.35
C PHE A 395 -4.25 10.41 -8.17
N HIS A 396 -4.98 9.61 -8.97
CA HIS A 396 -4.36 8.65 -9.86
C HIS A 396 -4.62 8.92 -11.31
N GLN A 397 -3.53 9.03 -12.06
CA GLN A 397 -3.54 9.49 -13.45
C GLN A 397 -4.19 8.48 -14.40
N CYS A 398 -4.08 7.18 -14.11
CA CYS A 398 -4.67 6.13 -14.95
C CYS A 398 -6.19 6.08 -14.85
N HIS A 399 -6.74 6.44 -13.68
CA HIS A 399 -8.17 6.34 -13.39
C HIS A 399 -8.89 7.69 -13.31
N MET A 400 -8.12 8.79 -13.37
CA MET A 400 -8.62 10.16 -13.42
C MET A 400 -9.52 10.55 -12.24
N HIS A 401 -9.27 9.96 -11.07
CA HIS A 401 -9.98 10.28 -9.82
C HIS A 401 -9.07 10.12 -8.60
N TYR A 402 -9.59 10.51 -7.43
CA TYR A 402 -8.88 10.43 -6.15
C TYR A 402 -9.17 9.12 -5.42
N HIS A 403 -8.15 8.56 -4.78
CA HIS A 403 -8.25 7.40 -3.93
C HIS A 403 -8.43 7.82 -2.49
N SER A 404 -9.50 7.31 -1.87
CA SER A 404 -9.80 7.59 -0.47
C SER A 404 -9.32 6.48 0.49
N MET A 405 -8.83 5.36 -0.05
CA MET A 405 -8.29 4.23 0.69
C MET A 405 -7.23 3.50 -0.14
N GLU A 406 -6.21 2.95 0.52
CA GLU A 406 -5.16 2.12 -0.13
C GLU A 406 -5.65 0.69 -0.40
N VAL A 407 -6.29 0.05 0.58
CA VAL A 407 -6.84 -1.30 0.48
C VAL A 407 -8.27 -1.30 1.01
N PHE A 408 -9.25 -1.41 0.11
CA PHE A 408 -10.67 -1.61 0.45
C PHE A 408 -11.13 -3.04 0.17
N ALA A 409 -10.59 -3.71 -0.84
CA ALA A 409 -10.92 -5.10 -1.15
C ALA A 409 -9.70 -5.89 -1.62
N THR A 410 -9.60 -7.13 -1.16
CA THR A 410 -8.56 -8.10 -1.55
C THR A 410 -9.18 -9.27 -2.28
N PHE A 411 -8.42 -9.82 -3.23
CA PHE A 411 -8.85 -10.89 -4.12
C PHE A 411 -7.83 -12.02 -4.04
N ASP A 412 -8.17 -13.09 -3.33
CA ASP A 412 -7.26 -14.18 -3.06
C ASP A 412 -7.66 -15.44 -3.84
N VAL A 413 -6.66 -16.14 -4.37
CA VAL A 413 -6.80 -17.52 -4.84
C VAL A 413 -6.01 -18.41 -3.89
N LEU A 414 -6.70 -19.39 -3.31
CA LEU A 414 -6.17 -20.31 -2.32
C LEU A 414 -6.11 -21.73 -2.91
N ASP A 415 -5.08 -22.49 -2.54
CA ASP A 415 -5.00 -23.91 -2.87
C ASP A 415 -5.88 -24.79 -1.96
N GLY A 416 -5.85 -26.11 -2.17
CA GLY A 416 -6.59 -27.06 -1.34
C GLY A 416 -6.12 -27.15 0.12
N GLY A 417 -4.94 -26.60 0.45
CA GLY A 417 -4.42 -26.47 1.80
C GLY A 417 -4.80 -25.16 2.50
N GLY A 418 -5.46 -24.24 1.78
CA GLY A 418 -5.81 -22.91 2.28
C GLY A 418 -4.66 -21.90 2.22
N MET A 419 -3.60 -22.19 1.48
CA MET A 419 -2.48 -21.26 1.26
C MET A 419 -2.79 -20.33 0.08
N LYS A 420 -2.48 -19.04 0.24
CA LYS A 420 -2.61 -18.05 -0.86
C LYS A 420 -1.58 -18.36 -1.95
N VAL A 421 -2.05 -18.65 -3.16
CA VAL A 421 -1.22 -18.97 -4.33
C VAL A 421 -1.24 -17.89 -5.41
N ALA A 422 -2.28 -17.07 -5.44
CA ALA A 422 -2.28 -15.81 -6.17
C ALA A 422 -3.07 -14.78 -5.37
N GLU A 423 -2.65 -13.53 -5.50
CA GLU A 423 -3.27 -12.39 -4.84
C GLU A 423 -3.46 -11.30 -5.88
N GLY A 424 -4.63 -10.68 -5.83
CA GLY A 424 -4.95 -9.45 -6.49
C GLY A 424 -5.53 -8.49 -5.47
N HIS A 425 -5.48 -7.22 -5.82
CA HIS A 425 -6.18 -6.19 -5.09
C HIS A 425 -6.66 -5.19 -6.12
N LYS A 426 -7.73 -4.51 -5.77
CA LYS A 426 -8.07 -3.31 -6.49
C LYS A 426 -7.20 -2.21 -5.91
N ALA A 427 -6.07 -1.90 -6.53
CA ALA A 427 -5.46 -0.60 -6.29
C ALA A 427 -6.49 0.45 -6.73
N SER A 428 -6.51 1.62 -6.09
CA SER A 428 -7.33 2.75 -6.57
C SER A 428 -8.83 2.70 -6.27
N PHE A 429 -9.24 2.92 -5.01
CA PHE A 429 -10.67 2.94 -4.67
C PHE A 429 -11.30 4.32 -4.71
N CYS A 430 -12.37 4.41 -5.51
CA CYS A 430 -13.34 5.48 -5.54
C CYS A 430 -14.64 4.95 -4.94
N LEU A 431 -15.02 5.42 -3.76
CA LEU A 431 -16.29 4.99 -3.15
C LEU A 431 -17.42 5.88 -3.67
N GLU A 432 -18.31 5.33 -4.49
CA GLU A 432 -19.45 6.04 -5.05
C GLU A 432 -20.73 5.19 -5.17
N ASP A 433 -21.87 5.87 -5.34
CA ASP A 433 -23.17 5.21 -5.47
C ASP A 433 -23.49 4.91 -6.94
N ASN A 434 -23.10 3.74 -7.45
CA ASN A 434 -23.38 3.35 -8.84
C ASN A 434 -24.83 2.88 -9.06
N GLN A 435 -25.39 2.15 -8.09
CA GLN A 435 -26.75 1.62 -8.18
C GLN A 435 -27.42 1.63 -6.80
N CYS A 436 -28.61 2.21 -6.71
CA CYS A 436 -29.39 2.24 -5.46
C CYS A 436 -30.68 1.41 -5.59
N THR A 437 -31.12 0.84 -4.47
CA THR A 437 -32.33 0.01 -4.38
C THR A 437 -33.31 0.59 -3.37
N GLY A 438 -34.58 0.17 -3.42
CA GLY A 438 -35.59 0.58 -2.43
C GLY A 438 -35.94 2.08 -2.43
N GLY A 439 -35.67 2.80 -3.53
CA GLY A 439 -35.90 4.24 -3.63
C GLY A 439 -34.82 5.10 -2.95
N ALA A 440 -33.70 4.50 -2.52
CA ALA A 440 -32.56 5.26 -2.02
C ALA A 440 -32.00 6.19 -3.11
N VAL A 441 -31.60 7.39 -2.70
CA VAL A 441 -31.05 8.43 -3.58
C VAL A 441 -29.53 8.40 -3.45
N PRO A 442 -28.77 8.35 -4.56
CA PRO A 442 -27.31 8.38 -4.52
C PRO A 442 -26.82 9.73 -3.94
N GLY A 443 -25.85 9.66 -3.03
CA GLY A 443 -25.27 10.80 -2.33
C GLY A 443 -23.78 11.01 -2.58
N PHE A 444 -23.05 9.99 -3.05
CA PHE A 444 -21.60 10.03 -3.26
C PHE A 444 -21.22 9.83 -4.72
N ALA A 445 -20.22 10.59 -5.17
CA ALA A 445 -19.70 10.54 -6.52
C ALA A 445 -18.24 10.99 -6.53
N CYS A 446 -17.36 10.25 -7.20
CA CYS A 446 -15.93 10.57 -7.20
C CYS A 446 -15.55 11.68 -8.19
N ALA A 447 -16.39 11.91 -9.20
CA ALA A 447 -16.15 12.93 -10.20
C ALA A 447 -16.02 14.33 -9.55
N ASN A 448 -15.16 15.18 -10.13
CA ASN A 448 -14.97 16.57 -9.72
C ASN A 448 -14.56 16.76 -8.24
N TYR A 449 -13.77 15.83 -7.69
CA TYR A 449 -13.37 15.86 -6.27
C TYR A 449 -14.58 15.85 -5.33
N GLY A 450 -15.63 15.13 -5.74
CA GLY A 450 -16.83 14.91 -4.92
C GLY A 450 -16.53 14.11 -3.65
N ASP A 451 -17.49 14.13 -2.73
CA ASP A 451 -17.38 13.33 -1.51
C ASP A 451 -17.58 11.85 -1.85
N GLN A 452 -16.82 11.01 -1.17
CA GLN A 452 -16.78 9.56 -1.38
C GLN A 452 -17.42 8.82 -0.21
N GLY A 453 -18.08 7.73 -0.53
CA GLY A 453 -18.81 6.89 0.40
C GLY A 453 -19.81 5.99 -0.31
N ILE A 454 -20.51 5.17 0.46
CA ILE A 454 -21.60 4.32 -0.06
C ILE A 454 -22.83 4.60 0.78
N THR A 455 -23.86 5.16 0.15
CA THR A 455 -25.15 5.46 0.78
C THR A 455 -25.87 4.17 1.15
N VAL A 456 -26.69 4.22 2.21
CA VAL A 456 -27.52 3.09 2.64
C VAL A 456 -28.40 2.60 1.48
N ASN A 457 -28.44 1.30 1.24
CA ASN A 457 -29.11 0.62 0.13
C ASN A 457 -28.59 0.95 -1.27
N CYS A 458 -27.42 1.59 -1.36
CA CYS A 458 -26.68 1.77 -2.59
C CYS A 458 -25.49 0.80 -2.67
N SER A 459 -25.03 0.58 -3.89
CA SER A 459 -23.91 -0.30 -4.20
C SER A 459 -22.84 0.44 -4.99
N ASP A 460 -21.59 0.17 -4.61
CA ASP A 460 -20.40 0.46 -5.40
C ASP A 460 -20.08 -0.79 -6.25
N ILE A 461 -19.95 -0.60 -7.57
CA ILE A 461 -19.86 -1.67 -8.56
C ILE A 461 -18.59 -1.49 -9.39
N TYR A 462 -17.57 -2.23 -9.02
CA TYR A 462 -16.35 -2.35 -9.83
C TYR A 462 -16.52 -3.44 -10.88
N ARG A 463 -16.83 -3.00 -12.10
CA ARG A 463 -17.07 -3.88 -13.24
C ARG A 463 -15.81 -4.60 -13.71
N HIS A 464 -15.99 -5.82 -14.18
CA HIS A 464 -14.96 -6.71 -14.72
C HIS A 464 -14.07 -6.10 -15.82
N ASN A 465 -14.52 -5.04 -16.50
CA ASN A 465 -13.82 -4.38 -17.59
C ASN A 465 -12.88 -3.25 -17.13
N ILE A 466 -12.87 -2.90 -15.85
CA ILE A 466 -12.00 -1.85 -15.29
C ILE A 466 -10.60 -2.43 -15.02
N ASP A 467 -9.58 -1.58 -15.07
CA ASP A 467 -8.22 -1.98 -14.68
C ASP A 467 -8.13 -2.36 -13.19
N CYS A 468 -7.22 -3.28 -12.88
CA CYS A 468 -7.04 -3.87 -11.54
C CYS A 468 -8.26 -4.63 -10.99
N GLN A 469 -9.27 -4.89 -11.82
CA GLN A 469 -10.41 -5.72 -11.46
C GLN A 469 -10.20 -7.18 -11.90
N TRP A 470 -9.14 -7.79 -11.36
CA TRP A 470 -8.77 -9.17 -11.65
C TRP A 470 -7.86 -9.76 -10.56
N VAL A 471 -7.61 -11.06 -10.67
CA VAL A 471 -6.41 -11.72 -10.11
C VAL A 471 -5.52 -12.17 -11.27
N ASP A 472 -4.22 -11.84 -11.22
CA ASP A 472 -3.25 -12.37 -12.18
C ASP A 472 -2.95 -13.83 -11.81
N ILE A 473 -3.41 -14.76 -12.66
CA ILE A 473 -3.28 -16.20 -12.46
C ILE A 473 -2.30 -16.84 -13.46
N THR A 474 -1.43 -16.04 -14.08
CA THR A 474 -0.49 -16.51 -15.10
C THR A 474 0.40 -17.65 -14.60
N ASP A 475 0.78 -17.60 -13.31
CA ASP A 475 1.71 -18.56 -12.71
C ASP A 475 0.99 -19.78 -12.11
N LEU A 476 -0.35 -19.84 -12.21
CA LEU A 476 -1.13 -20.97 -11.70
C LEU A 476 -1.25 -22.07 -12.74
N ASN A 477 -1.17 -23.31 -12.28
CA ASN A 477 -1.49 -24.49 -13.08
C ASN A 477 -3.02 -24.70 -13.11
N PRO A 478 -3.55 -25.36 -14.15
CA PRO A 478 -4.94 -25.84 -14.14
C PRO A 478 -5.25 -26.69 -12.91
N GLY A 479 -6.41 -26.49 -12.29
CA GLY A 479 -6.75 -27.17 -11.05
C GLY A 479 -8.00 -26.65 -10.36
N LEU A 480 -8.24 -27.20 -9.18
CA LEU A 480 -9.26 -26.76 -8.25
C LEU A 480 -8.65 -25.85 -7.20
N TYR A 481 -9.30 -24.72 -6.98
CA TYR A 481 -8.87 -23.67 -6.08
C TYR A 481 -10.07 -23.11 -5.32
N THR A 482 -9.79 -22.32 -4.29
CA THR A 482 -10.80 -21.49 -3.63
C THR A 482 -10.55 -20.05 -4.01
N PHE A 483 -11.56 -19.38 -4.56
CA PHE A 483 -11.51 -17.95 -4.87
C PHE A 483 -12.21 -17.16 -3.78
N LYS A 484 -11.54 -16.15 -3.22
CA LYS A 484 -12.04 -15.37 -2.10
C LYS A 484 -11.95 -13.88 -2.42
N VAL A 485 -13.06 -13.17 -2.25
CA VAL A 485 -13.12 -11.71 -2.32
C VAL A 485 -13.51 -11.20 -0.96
N SER A 486 -12.66 -10.39 -0.33
CA SER A 486 -12.91 -9.77 0.97
C SER A 486 -12.94 -8.24 0.84
N VAL A 487 -13.83 -7.59 1.57
CA VAL A 487 -13.97 -6.13 1.67
C VAL A 487 -13.68 -5.71 3.10
N ASN A 488 -12.95 -4.61 3.27
CA ASN A 488 -12.45 -4.13 4.56
C ASN A 488 -11.81 -5.25 5.42
N PRO A 489 -10.89 -6.07 4.86
CA PRO A 489 -10.37 -7.27 5.53
C PRO A 489 -9.53 -6.97 6.78
N GLU A 490 -8.98 -5.77 6.89
CA GLU A 490 -8.19 -5.32 8.03
C GLU A 490 -9.02 -4.65 9.13
N PHE A 491 -10.35 -4.58 8.99
CA PHE A 491 -11.25 -3.89 9.92
C PHE A 491 -10.89 -2.42 10.17
N LYS A 492 -10.28 -1.76 9.16
CA LYS A 492 -9.84 -0.35 9.23
C LYS A 492 -11.01 0.59 9.46
N ILE A 493 -12.17 0.25 8.90
CA ILE A 493 -13.41 1.02 9.07
C ILE A 493 -14.40 0.19 9.91
N PRO A 494 -15.02 0.78 10.94
CA PRO A 494 -16.04 0.10 11.72
C PRO A 494 -17.32 -0.18 10.90
N GLU A 495 -17.90 -1.36 11.11
CA GLU A 495 -19.14 -1.79 10.49
C GLU A 495 -20.06 -2.44 11.53
N ILE A 496 -21.37 -2.57 11.25
CA ILE A 496 -22.32 -3.25 12.13
C ILE A 496 -21.86 -4.69 12.43
N THR A 497 -21.42 -5.38 11.38
CA THR A 497 -20.91 -6.74 11.40
C THR A 497 -19.91 -6.92 10.27
N TYR A 498 -19.06 -7.93 10.39
CA TYR A 498 -18.11 -8.32 9.35
C TYR A 498 -18.44 -9.69 8.73
N ASN A 499 -19.56 -10.30 9.13
CA ASN A 499 -19.93 -11.67 8.75
C ASN A 499 -20.25 -11.84 7.25
N ASN A 500 -20.38 -10.75 6.53
CA ASN A 500 -20.79 -10.64 5.13
C ASN A 500 -19.78 -9.88 4.27
N ASN A 501 -18.61 -9.59 4.82
CA ASN A 501 -17.56 -8.85 4.16
C ASN A 501 -16.78 -9.68 3.14
N ALA A 502 -16.94 -11.01 3.12
CA ALA A 502 -16.28 -11.83 2.13
C ALA A 502 -17.19 -12.85 1.47
N ALA A 503 -16.89 -13.14 0.21
CA ALA A 503 -17.45 -14.24 -0.55
C ALA A 503 -16.33 -15.25 -0.86
N VAL A 504 -16.53 -16.50 -0.45
CA VAL A 504 -15.62 -17.62 -0.71
C VAL A 504 -16.29 -18.61 -1.64
N CYS A 505 -15.68 -18.85 -2.79
CA CYS A 505 -16.22 -19.64 -3.89
C CYS A 505 -15.28 -20.77 -4.28
N SER A 506 -15.85 -21.86 -4.78
CA SER A 506 -15.07 -22.88 -5.49
C SER A 506 -14.70 -22.36 -6.87
N MET A 507 -13.43 -22.54 -7.24
CA MET A 507 -12.89 -22.15 -8.55
C MET A 507 -12.31 -23.36 -9.26
N PHE A 508 -12.86 -23.67 -10.43
CA PHE A 508 -12.25 -24.61 -11.37
C PHE A 508 -11.56 -23.83 -12.48
N TYR A 509 -10.24 -23.97 -12.56
CA TYR A 509 -9.42 -23.34 -13.58
C TYR A 509 -8.87 -24.37 -14.57
N SER A 510 -9.07 -24.11 -15.86
CA SER A 510 -8.49 -24.87 -16.97
C SER A 510 -7.73 -23.92 -17.89
N GLU A 511 -6.96 -24.46 -18.84
CA GLU A 511 -6.19 -23.63 -19.78
C GLU A 511 -7.06 -22.72 -20.68
N THR A 512 -8.36 -22.99 -20.80
CA THR A 512 -9.26 -22.29 -21.74
C THR A 512 -10.42 -21.57 -21.07
N PHE A 513 -10.81 -21.97 -19.87
CA PHE A 513 -11.91 -21.34 -19.13
C PHE A 513 -11.71 -21.46 -17.62
N VAL A 514 -12.40 -20.57 -16.91
CA VAL A 514 -12.55 -20.60 -15.45
C VAL A 514 -14.03 -20.71 -15.14
N LYS A 515 -14.36 -21.41 -14.06
CA LYS A 515 -15.72 -21.48 -13.51
C LYS A 515 -15.68 -21.21 -12.03
N ILE A 516 -16.41 -20.19 -11.60
CA ILE A 516 -16.65 -19.88 -10.19
C ILE A 516 -18.04 -20.40 -9.82
N HIS A 517 -18.15 -21.13 -8.71
CA HIS A 517 -19.42 -21.67 -8.21
C HIS A 517 -19.39 -21.90 -6.70
N ASP A 518 -20.53 -22.30 -6.12
CA ASP A 518 -20.69 -22.62 -4.70
C ASP A 518 -20.12 -21.54 -3.77
N CYS A 519 -20.49 -20.29 -4.03
CA CYS A 519 -20.07 -19.15 -3.23
C CYS A 519 -20.83 -19.08 -1.91
N VAL A 520 -20.10 -18.90 -0.81
CA VAL A 520 -20.64 -18.68 0.53
C VAL A 520 -20.14 -17.34 1.04
N VAL A 521 -21.06 -16.53 1.53
CA VAL A 521 -20.76 -15.25 2.18
C VAL A 521 -20.42 -15.51 3.65
N GLN A 522 -19.28 -14.97 4.11
CA GLN A 522 -18.75 -15.19 5.46
C GLN A 522 -17.80 -14.04 5.89
N ASN A 523 -17.19 -14.20 7.06
CA ASN A 523 -16.15 -13.30 7.57
C ASN A 523 -14.89 -13.29 6.66
N PRO A 524 -14.15 -12.15 6.63
CA PRO A 524 -13.08 -11.92 5.67
C PRO A 524 -11.78 -12.66 5.89
#